data_AF-M5WVE6-F1
#
_entry.id   AF-M5WVE6-F1
#
_cell.length_a   1.000
_cell.length_b   1.000
_cell.length_c   1.000
_cell.angle_alpha   90.00
_cell.angle_beta   90.00
_cell.angle_gamma   90.00
#
_symmetry.space_group_name_H-M   'P 1'
#
loop_
_entity.id
_entity.type
_entity.pdbx_description
1 polymer ?
#
loop_
_entity_poly.entity_id
_entity_poly.type
_entity_poly.pdbx_seq_one_letter_code
_entity_poly.pdbx_strand_id
1 'polypeptide(L)'
;MASSVSSCHHVLSSFSSKKSSNPNNVKSQLSSSLWGSPISISSLFSSNLNTSLQFQTRRRLSVIAMAPPKAKPGGKSKKVIGMIKLALEAGKATPAPPVGPALGSKGVNIMAFCKDYNARTADKAGYVIPVEITVYDDKSFTFILKTPPASVLLLKAAGVEKGSKDPQLEKVGKVTIDQLRTIAQEKLPDLNCTTIESAMRIIAGTAANMGIDVDPPVLEPKKKEVLL
;
A
#
# COMPACT_ATOMS: atom_id res chain seq x y z
N MET A 1 -35.29 0.31 50.98
CA MET A 1 -34.85 -1.10 51.01
C MET A 1 -33.61 -1.16 50.12
N ALA A 2 -32.39 -1.28 50.63
CA ALA A 2 -31.79 -2.48 51.24
C ALA A 2 -31.73 -3.64 50.22
N SER A 3 -30.63 -4.32 49.87
CA SER A 3 -29.17 -4.19 50.14
C SER A 3 -28.41 -4.82 48.92
N SER A 4 -27.10 -5.10 48.84
CA SER A 4 -25.98 -5.11 49.79
C SER A 4 -24.60 -5.04 49.07
N VAL A 5 -23.51 -5.09 49.85
CA VAL A 5 -22.11 -5.33 49.43
C VAL A 5 -21.79 -6.81 49.16
N SER A 6 -20.77 -7.10 48.34
CA SER A 6 -19.73 -8.10 48.69
C SER A 6 -18.45 -7.95 47.85
N SER A 7 -17.30 -8.08 48.51
CA SER A 7 -15.95 -8.11 47.92
C SER A 7 -15.33 -9.52 48.05
N CYS A 8 -14.19 -9.76 47.37
CA CYS A 8 -12.97 -10.42 47.91
C CYS A 8 -12.25 -11.46 47.00
N HIS A 9 -11.00 -11.13 46.65
CA HIS A 9 -9.75 -11.93 46.70
C HIS A 9 -9.68 -13.42 46.26
N HIS A 10 -8.82 -13.71 45.27
CA HIS A 10 -7.57 -14.54 45.31
C HIS A 10 -7.03 -14.66 43.86
N VAL A 11 -5.78 -14.33 43.48
CA VAL A 11 -4.43 -14.73 43.93
C VAL A 11 -4.12 -16.23 43.72
N LEU A 12 -3.46 -16.52 42.61
CA LEU A 12 -2.51 -17.63 42.30
C LEU A 12 -1.98 -17.34 40.87
N SER A 13 -0.76 -17.61 40.41
CA SER A 13 0.57 -17.88 40.96
C SER A 13 1.44 -18.19 39.73
N SER A 14 2.68 -17.70 39.68
CA SER A 14 3.61 -17.87 38.56
C SER A 14 3.86 -19.34 38.19
N PHE A 15 4.13 -19.63 36.91
CA PHE A 15 5.05 -20.72 36.57
C PHE A 15 5.97 -20.39 35.39
N SER A 16 7.24 -20.79 35.54
CA SER A 16 8.34 -20.50 34.62
C SER A 16 8.63 -21.71 33.74
N SER A 17 9.13 -21.48 32.52
CA SER A 17 10.01 -22.45 31.85
C SER A 17 10.88 -21.79 30.78
N LYS A 18 12.14 -21.55 31.14
CA LYS A 18 13.25 -21.50 30.16
C LYS A 18 13.39 -22.89 29.53
N LYS A 19 13.76 -22.96 28.24
CA LYS A 19 14.59 -24.07 27.78
C LYS A 19 15.72 -23.56 26.88
N SER A 20 16.93 -23.61 27.44
CA SER A 20 18.19 -23.41 26.74
C SER A 20 18.69 -24.78 26.23
N SER A 21 19.21 -24.82 25.01
CA SER A 21 20.08 -25.92 24.54
C SER A 21 20.87 -25.51 23.30
N ASN A 22 22.03 -24.88 23.53
CA ASN A 22 23.26 -25.13 22.74
C ASN A 22 23.86 -26.49 23.27
N PRO A 23 24.88 -27.15 22.67
CA PRO A 23 25.86 -26.60 21.72
C PRO A 23 26.43 -27.56 20.63
N ASN A 24 27.33 -27.01 19.78
CA ASN A 24 28.50 -27.68 19.15
C ASN A 24 28.21 -28.83 18.15
N ASN A 25 29.12 -29.27 17.25
CA ASN A 25 30.30 -28.70 16.58
C ASN A 25 30.77 -29.79 15.59
N VAL A 26 30.81 -29.53 14.27
CA VAL A 26 31.65 -30.33 13.36
C VAL A 26 32.33 -29.42 12.34
N LYS A 27 33.62 -29.19 12.54
CA LYS A 27 34.55 -28.82 11.47
C LYS A 27 35.06 -30.10 10.78
N SER A 28 35.07 -30.12 9.46
CA SER A 28 35.92 -31.01 8.65
C SER A 28 36.33 -30.24 7.39
N GLN A 29 37.59 -29.80 7.32
CA GLN A 29 38.66 -30.44 6.52
C GLN A 29 38.42 -30.23 5.01
N LEU A 30 39.06 -29.25 4.36
CA LEU A 30 40.47 -29.16 3.93
C LEU A 30 40.79 -29.85 2.59
N SER A 31 41.40 -29.05 1.71
CA SER A 31 42.34 -29.40 0.63
C SER A 31 41.97 -30.43 -0.45
N SER A 32 41.99 -29.97 -1.70
CA SER A 32 42.83 -30.58 -2.74
C SER A 32 43.23 -29.57 -3.85
N SER A 33 44.53 -29.48 -4.10
CA SER A 33 45.24 -29.18 -5.37
C SER A 33 44.56 -28.32 -6.45
N LEU A 34 45.12 -27.16 -6.83
CA LEU A 34 46.30 -27.01 -7.71
C LEU A 34 46.09 -27.52 -9.15
N TRP A 35 45.71 -26.61 -10.06
CA TRP A 35 46.49 -26.33 -11.27
C TRP A 35 46.15 -24.94 -11.81
N GLY A 36 47.15 -24.25 -12.34
CA GLY A 36 46.97 -22.97 -13.02
C GLY A 36 47.73 -22.95 -14.33
N SER A 37 47.36 -22.02 -15.22
CA SER A 37 48.13 -21.62 -16.40
C SER A 37 47.86 -20.13 -16.67
N PRO A 38 48.89 -19.27 -16.80
CA PRO A 38 48.72 -17.84 -17.06
C PRO A 38 48.93 -17.52 -18.54
N ILE A 39 48.09 -16.67 -19.16
CA ILE A 39 48.34 -16.10 -20.49
C ILE A 39 47.99 -14.61 -20.56
N SER A 40 49.05 -13.81 -20.71
CA SER A 40 49.23 -12.50 -21.36
C SER A 40 48.25 -11.32 -21.18
N ILE A 41 48.84 -10.20 -20.77
CA ILE A 41 48.35 -8.82 -20.85
C ILE A 41 49.11 -8.09 -21.98
N SER A 42 48.43 -7.43 -22.92
CA SER A 42 48.90 -6.26 -23.72
C SER A 42 47.82 -5.86 -24.73
N SER A 43 47.04 -4.79 -24.56
CA SER A 43 47.37 -3.38 -24.86
C SER A 43 47.57 -3.05 -26.35
N LEU A 44 46.59 -2.37 -26.95
CA LEU A 44 46.61 -1.56 -28.19
C LEU A 44 45.19 -0.95 -28.31
N PHE A 45 44.90 0.34 -28.13
CA PHE A 45 45.59 1.58 -28.52
C PHE A 45 45.58 1.81 -30.05
N SER A 46 44.50 2.41 -30.58
CA SER A 46 44.60 3.64 -31.40
C SER A 46 43.25 4.17 -31.88
N SER A 47 43.15 5.49 -31.82
CA SER A 47 42.23 6.36 -32.56
C SER A 47 42.37 6.25 -34.08
N ASN A 48 41.30 6.48 -34.85
CA ASN A 48 41.19 7.77 -35.57
C ASN A 48 39.77 8.06 -36.08
N LEU A 49 39.52 9.34 -36.37
CA LEU A 49 38.38 9.83 -37.14
C LEU A 49 38.49 9.32 -38.58
N ASN A 50 37.35 9.11 -39.26
CA ASN A 50 37.19 9.74 -40.56
C ASN A 50 35.73 9.89 -41.01
N THR A 51 35.49 11.00 -41.69
CA THR A 51 34.20 11.44 -42.20
C THR A 51 33.92 10.83 -43.57
N SER A 52 32.72 10.28 -43.79
CA SER A 52 32.14 10.22 -45.14
C SER A 52 30.61 10.28 -45.08
N LEU A 53 30.03 11.33 -45.68
CA LEU A 53 28.62 11.32 -46.01
C LEU A 53 28.40 10.31 -47.15
N GLN A 54 27.47 9.38 -46.99
CA GLN A 54 26.78 8.79 -48.14
C GLN A 54 25.27 8.83 -47.95
N PHE A 55 24.64 9.62 -48.82
CA PHE A 55 23.20 9.76 -48.95
C PHE A 55 22.65 8.51 -49.64
N GLN A 56 22.25 7.48 -48.87
CA GLN A 56 21.61 6.28 -49.43
C GLN A 56 20.15 6.18 -49.02
N THR A 57 19.30 6.57 -49.98
CA THR A 57 17.94 6.07 -50.28
C THR A 57 17.05 5.62 -49.12
N ARG A 58 15.89 6.28 -48.99
CA ARG A 58 14.76 5.86 -48.13
C ARG A 58 14.50 4.35 -48.23
N ARG A 59 14.99 3.57 -47.26
CA ARG A 59 14.47 2.23 -47.00
C ARG A 59 13.06 2.41 -46.47
N ARG A 60 12.08 1.98 -47.26
CA ARG A 60 10.67 1.95 -46.91
C ARG A 60 10.53 1.14 -45.62
N LEU A 61 10.33 1.81 -44.49
CA LEU A 61 10.03 1.16 -43.22
C LEU A 61 8.73 0.37 -43.41
N SER A 62 8.85 -0.95 -43.59
CA SER A 62 7.74 -1.85 -43.37
C SER A 62 7.37 -1.70 -41.90
N VAL A 63 6.20 -1.13 -41.65
CA VAL A 63 5.60 -1.12 -40.32
C VAL A 63 5.30 -2.58 -39.98
N ILE A 64 6.24 -3.24 -39.33
CA ILE A 64 5.99 -4.49 -38.61
C ILE A 64 5.04 -4.07 -37.49
N ALA A 65 3.75 -4.30 -37.72
CA ALA A 65 2.72 -4.06 -36.72
C ALA A 65 3.10 -4.86 -35.48
N MET A 66 3.54 -4.16 -34.43
CA MET A 66 3.89 -4.78 -33.16
C MET A 66 2.60 -5.33 -32.55
N ALA A 67 2.36 -6.63 -32.80
CA ALA A 67 1.17 -7.30 -32.33
C ALA A 67 1.06 -7.12 -30.80
N PRO A 68 -0.10 -6.71 -30.27
CA PRO A 68 -0.25 -6.56 -28.83
C PRO A 68 0.06 -7.90 -28.14
N PRO A 69 0.77 -7.88 -26.99
CA PRO A 69 1.19 -9.10 -26.32
C PRO A 69 -0.03 -9.98 -26.04
N LYS A 70 -0.04 -11.19 -26.60
CA LYS A 70 -1.18 -12.11 -26.55
C LYS A 70 -1.53 -12.41 -25.08
N ALA A 71 -2.68 -11.93 -24.62
CA ALA A 71 -3.24 -12.30 -23.34
C ALA A 71 -3.42 -13.83 -23.28
N LYS A 72 -3.09 -14.44 -22.14
CA LYS A 72 -3.15 -15.90 -21.95
C LYS A 72 -4.57 -16.44 -22.22
N PRO A 73 -4.80 -17.29 -23.24
CA PRO A 73 -6.12 -17.84 -23.51
C PRO A 73 -6.39 -18.99 -22.54
N GLY A 74 -7.41 -18.85 -21.67
CA GLY A 74 -7.76 -19.90 -20.71
C GLY A 74 -8.84 -19.50 -19.69
N GLY A 75 -9.01 -18.21 -19.40
CA GLY A 75 -10.16 -17.72 -18.65
C GLY A 75 -11.30 -17.31 -19.57
N LYS A 76 -12.48 -17.94 -19.43
CA LYS A 76 -13.72 -17.34 -19.93
C LYS A 76 -13.90 -15.97 -19.26
N SER A 77 -14.27 -14.94 -20.01
CA SER A 77 -14.56 -13.62 -19.45
C SER A 77 -15.76 -13.73 -18.51
N LYS A 78 -15.49 -13.83 -17.21
CA LYS A 78 -16.53 -13.88 -16.19
C LYS A 78 -17.32 -12.58 -16.23
N LYS A 79 -18.60 -12.67 -16.58
CA LYS A 79 -19.51 -11.52 -16.51
C LYS A 79 -19.65 -11.10 -15.04
N VAL A 80 -19.73 -9.79 -14.84
CA VAL A 80 -19.82 -9.16 -13.51
C VAL A 80 -21.29 -8.90 -13.22
N ILE A 81 -21.84 -9.53 -12.18
CA ILE A 81 -23.20 -9.27 -11.69
C ILE A 81 -23.28 -7.87 -11.07
N GLY A 82 -22.22 -7.48 -10.36
CA GLY A 82 -22.16 -6.18 -9.69
C GLY A 82 -20.91 -5.98 -8.84
N MET A 83 -20.78 -4.77 -8.33
CA MET A 83 -19.67 -4.33 -7.49
C MET A 83 -20.23 -3.81 -6.16
N ILE A 84 -19.59 -4.19 -5.05
CA ILE A 84 -19.96 -3.78 -3.69
C ILE A 84 -18.75 -3.08 -3.08
N LYS A 85 -18.99 -1.93 -2.44
CA LYS A 85 -17.97 -1.17 -1.71
C LYS A 85 -18.30 -1.21 -0.22
N LEU A 86 -17.37 -1.70 0.59
CA LEU A 86 -17.49 -1.75 2.05
C LEU A 86 -16.29 -1.05 2.69
N ALA A 87 -16.48 -0.54 3.90
CA ALA A 87 -15.40 -0.03 4.76
C ALA A 87 -15.41 -0.88 6.04
N LEU A 88 -14.29 -1.56 6.31
CA LEU A 88 -14.17 -2.50 7.43
C LEU A 88 -12.89 -2.21 8.22
N GLU A 89 -12.87 -2.58 9.50
CA GLU A 89 -11.66 -2.53 10.31
C GLU A 89 -10.73 -3.70 9.96
N ALA A 90 -9.46 -3.37 9.75
CA ALA A 90 -8.38 -4.32 9.51
C ALA A 90 -8.30 -5.40 10.60
N GLY A 91 -8.31 -6.66 10.17
CA GLY A 91 -8.23 -7.83 11.07
C GLY A 91 -9.51 -8.14 11.87
N LYS A 92 -10.57 -7.34 11.75
CA LYS A 92 -11.83 -7.50 12.49
C LYS A 92 -13.05 -7.76 11.61
N ALA A 93 -12.88 -8.27 10.39
CA ALA A 93 -14.02 -8.67 9.55
C ALA A 93 -14.75 -9.85 10.21
N THR A 94 -16.01 -9.61 10.60
CA THR A 94 -16.93 -10.60 11.17
C THR A 94 -18.21 -10.64 10.32
N PRO A 95 -18.95 -11.76 10.29
CA PRO A 95 -20.20 -11.90 9.52
C PRO A 95 -21.40 -11.14 10.13
N ALA A 96 -21.14 -10.11 10.93
CA ALA A 96 -22.12 -9.32 11.67
C ALA A 96 -23.07 -8.51 10.74
N PRO A 97 -24.15 -7.91 11.28
CA PRO A 97 -25.16 -7.18 10.51
C PRO A 97 -24.72 -6.08 9.50
N PRO A 98 -23.53 -5.43 9.57
CA PRO A 98 -23.10 -4.56 8.48
C PRO A 98 -22.55 -5.31 7.25
N VAL A 99 -21.95 -6.50 7.43
CA VAL A 99 -21.33 -7.28 6.34
C VAL A 99 -22.31 -8.29 5.75
N GLY A 100 -23.07 -8.98 6.61
CA GLY A 100 -23.96 -10.07 6.23
C GLY A 100 -25.00 -9.71 5.17
N PRO A 101 -25.85 -8.68 5.39
CA PRO A 101 -26.88 -8.26 4.42
C PRO A 101 -26.27 -7.73 3.11
N ALA A 102 -25.20 -6.94 3.19
CA ALA A 102 -24.56 -6.34 2.03
C ALA A 102 -24.02 -7.41 1.06
N LEU A 103 -23.25 -8.38 1.57
CA LEU A 103 -22.66 -9.46 0.76
C LEU A 103 -23.65 -10.59 0.45
N GLY A 104 -24.53 -10.90 1.40
CA GLY A 104 -25.56 -11.92 1.25
C GLY A 104 -26.54 -11.61 0.11
N SER A 105 -26.89 -10.33 -0.09
CA SER A 105 -27.78 -9.88 -1.18
C SER A 105 -27.27 -10.22 -2.59
N LYS A 106 -25.97 -10.47 -2.77
CA LYS A 106 -25.33 -10.86 -4.04
C LYS A 106 -24.81 -12.29 -4.05
N GLY A 107 -25.11 -13.09 -3.02
CA GLY A 107 -24.73 -14.50 -2.95
C GLY A 107 -23.23 -14.78 -2.74
N VAL A 108 -22.49 -13.82 -2.18
CA VAL A 108 -21.06 -13.96 -1.87
C VAL A 108 -20.85 -14.84 -0.64
N ASN A 109 -19.82 -15.69 -0.64
CA ASN A 109 -19.44 -16.49 0.53
C ASN A 109 -18.80 -15.61 1.63
N ILE A 110 -19.65 -15.14 2.56
CA ILE A 110 -19.29 -14.23 3.65
C ILE A 110 -18.12 -14.78 4.49
N MET A 111 -18.13 -16.07 4.83
CA MET A 111 -17.11 -16.69 5.69
C MET A 111 -15.73 -16.76 5.01
N ALA A 112 -15.70 -17.05 3.71
CA ALA A 112 -14.46 -17.04 2.94
C ALA A 112 -13.89 -15.61 2.86
N PHE A 113 -14.75 -14.63 2.52
CA PHE A 113 -14.37 -13.22 2.46
C PHE A 113 -13.79 -12.72 3.79
N CYS A 114 -14.43 -12.99 4.94
CA CYS A 114 -13.93 -12.54 6.24
C CYS A 114 -12.54 -13.13 6.56
N LYS A 115 -12.29 -14.40 6.23
CA LYS A 115 -10.97 -15.04 6.42
C LYS A 115 -9.90 -14.42 5.53
N ASP A 116 -10.17 -14.31 4.24
CA ASP A 116 -9.22 -13.75 3.27
C ASP A 116 -8.92 -12.27 3.54
N TYR A 117 -9.93 -11.50 3.94
CA TYR A 117 -9.77 -10.10 4.33
C TYR A 117 -8.88 -9.97 5.58
N ASN A 118 -9.16 -10.73 6.64
CA ASN A 118 -8.36 -10.66 7.87
C ASN A 118 -6.90 -11.11 7.63
N ALA A 119 -6.69 -12.14 6.80
CA ALA A 119 -5.34 -12.60 6.43
C ALA A 119 -4.55 -11.53 5.66
N ARG A 120 -5.16 -10.87 4.65
CA ARG A 120 -4.50 -9.82 3.86
C ARG A 120 -4.33 -8.47 4.58
N THR A 121 -5.05 -8.27 5.68
CA THR A 121 -5.09 -6.97 6.39
C THR A 121 -4.47 -7.06 7.79
N ALA A 122 -3.82 -8.17 8.13
CA ALA A 122 -3.14 -8.37 9.41
C ALA A 122 -2.06 -7.29 9.68
N ASP A 123 -1.29 -6.92 8.66
CA ASP A 123 -0.20 -5.94 8.76
C ASP A 123 -0.69 -4.51 9.07
N LYS A 124 -1.97 -4.22 8.81
CA LYS A 124 -2.56 -2.87 8.93
C LYS A 124 -3.64 -2.81 10.02
N ALA A 125 -3.51 -3.63 11.06
CA ALA A 125 -4.43 -3.69 12.19
C ALA A 125 -4.75 -2.28 12.76
N GLY A 126 -6.02 -2.04 13.09
CA GLY A 126 -6.48 -0.76 13.65
C GLY A 126 -6.64 0.39 12.63
N TYR A 127 -6.60 0.12 11.32
CA TYR A 127 -7.06 1.05 10.28
C TYR A 127 -8.39 0.59 9.69
N VAL A 128 -9.25 1.53 9.27
CA VAL A 128 -10.42 1.22 8.44
C VAL A 128 -9.95 1.16 6.98
N ILE A 129 -10.06 -0.01 6.37
CA ILE A 129 -9.61 -0.27 5.00
C ILE A 129 -10.83 -0.48 4.09
N PRO A 130 -11.06 0.42 3.11
CA PRO A 130 -12.11 0.23 2.12
C PRO A 130 -11.76 -0.92 1.17
N VAL A 131 -12.77 -1.69 0.81
CA VAL A 131 -12.64 -2.86 -0.05
C VAL A 131 -13.69 -2.80 -1.16
N GLU A 132 -13.25 -3.08 -2.38
CA GLU A 132 -14.10 -3.16 -3.56
C GLU A 132 -14.18 -4.62 -3.99
N ILE A 133 -15.40 -5.16 -3.95
CA ILE A 133 -15.71 -6.57 -4.17
C ILE A 133 -16.48 -6.68 -5.47
N THR A 134 -15.93 -7.42 -6.42
CA THR A 134 -16.54 -7.72 -7.72
C THR A 134 -17.13 -9.12 -7.66
N VAL A 135 -18.43 -9.24 -7.96
CA VAL A 135 -19.17 -10.51 -7.93
C VAL A 135 -19.44 -10.96 -9.36
N TYR A 136 -19.13 -12.23 -9.66
CA TYR A 136 -19.30 -12.82 -10.98
C TYR A 136 -20.51 -13.78 -11.04
N ASP A 137 -20.99 -14.07 -12.25
CA ASP A 137 -22.15 -14.95 -12.53
C ASP A 137 -22.09 -16.32 -11.81
N ASP A 138 -20.89 -16.85 -11.60
CA ASP A 138 -20.64 -18.15 -10.94
C ASP A 138 -20.64 -18.06 -9.39
N LYS A 139 -21.08 -16.94 -8.81
CA LYS A 139 -21.01 -16.60 -7.37
C LYS A 139 -19.58 -16.54 -6.81
N SER A 140 -18.55 -16.66 -7.66
CA SER A 140 -17.19 -16.33 -7.25
C SER A 140 -17.06 -14.82 -7.09
N PHE A 141 -16.15 -14.41 -6.22
CA PHE A 141 -15.86 -13.01 -5.97
C PHE A 141 -14.36 -12.77 -6.04
N THR A 142 -13.98 -11.61 -6.54
CA THR A 142 -12.64 -11.04 -6.35
C THR A 142 -12.77 -9.77 -5.53
N PHE A 143 -11.77 -9.46 -4.74
CA PHE A 143 -11.76 -8.22 -3.97
C PHE A 143 -10.39 -7.55 -4.01
N ILE A 144 -10.41 -6.24 -4.14
CA ILE A 144 -9.25 -5.36 -4.13
C ILE A 144 -9.32 -4.55 -2.83
N LEU A 145 -8.29 -4.69 -2.00
CA LEU A 145 -8.08 -3.84 -0.84
C LEU A 145 -7.53 -2.50 -1.32
N LYS A 146 -8.15 -1.42 -0.86
CA LYS A 146 -7.63 -0.06 -1.04
C LYS A 146 -6.84 0.35 0.18
N THR A 147 -6.07 1.42 0.04
CA THR A 147 -5.37 2.08 1.14
C THR A 147 -6.38 2.75 2.07
N PRO A 148 -6.07 2.90 3.37
CA PRO A 148 -6.95 3.59 4.30
C PRO A 148 -7.23 5.04 3.88
N PRO A 149 -8.35 5.64 4.34
CA PRO A 149 -8.70 7.02 4.02
C PRO A 149 -7.61 7.97 4.53
N ALA A 150 -7.24 8.96 3.70
CA ALA A 150 -6.14 9.88 4.01
C ALA A 150 -6.42 10.67 5.31
N SER A 151 -7.69 10.95 5.61
CA SER A 151 -8.14 11.54 6.86
C SER A 151 -7.68 10.76 8.10
N VAL A 152 -7.80 9.44 8.11
CA VAL A 152 -7.41 8.61 9.27
C VAL A 152 -5.89 8.49 9.39
N LEU A 153 -5.17 8.47 8.26
CA LEU A 153 -3.70 8.52 8.25
C LEU A 153 -3.19 9.84 8.85
N LEU A 154 -3.76 10.97 8.41
CA LEU A 154 -3.39 12.31 8.86
C LEU A 154 -3.76 12.56 10.34
N LEU A 155 -4.95 12.13 10.77
CA LEU A 155 -5.38 12.22 12.18
C LEU A 155 -4.42 11.45 13.11
N LYS A 156 -4.00 10.24 12.72
CA LYS A 156 -2.99 9.47 13.45
C LYS A 156 -1.60 10.12 13.44
N ALA A 157 -1.17 10.69 12.31
CA ALA A 157 0.12 11.38 12.22
C ALA A 157 0.17 12.69 13.03
N ALA A 158 -0.97 13.38 13.15
CA ALA A 158 -1.13 14.59 13.97
C ALA A 158 -1.42 14.28 15.46
N GLY A 159 -1.77 13.03 15.80
CA GLY A 159 -2.16 12.64 17.17
C GLY A 159 -3.55 13.14 17.61
N VAL A 160 -4.45 13.43 16.67
CA VAL A 160 -5.77 14.03 16.94
C VAL A 160 -6.89 13.05 16.60
N GLU A 161 -7.91 12.93 17.45
CA GLU A 161 -9.02 11.99 17.23
C GLU A 161 -10.05 12.46 16.18
N LYS A 162 -10.24 13.78 16.04
CA LYS A 162 -11.27 14.40 15.20
C LYS A 162 -10.71 15.60 14.44
N GLY A 163 -11.17 15.80 13.21
CA GLY A 163 -10.84 17.00 12.44
C GLY A 163 -11.52 18.26 12.99
N SER A 164 -11.06 19.42 12.52
CA SER A 164 -11.69 20.72 12.79
C SER A 164 -13.13 20.79 12.30
N LYS A 165 -13.97 21.56 13.00
CA LYS A 165 -15.31 21.91 12.52
C LYS A 165 -15.25 22.98 11.43
N ASP A 166 -14.35 23.95 11.60
CA ASP A 166 -14.15 25.10 10.71
C ASP A 166 -12.68 25.14 10.25
N PRO A 167 -12.30 24.35 9.22
CA PRO A 167 -10.90 24.11 8.83
C PRO A 167 -10.04 25.35 8.51
N GLN A 168 -10.68 26.47 8.16
CA GLN A 168 -10.01 27.73 7.84
C GLN A 168 -9.73 28.61 9.07
N LEU A 169 -10.47 28.40 10.16
CA LEU A 169 -10.41 29.21 11.39
C LEU A 169 -9.74 28.45 12.52
N GLU A 170 -10.20 27.23 12.80
CA GLU A 170 -9.71 26.38 13.87
C GLU A 170 -8.73 25.35 13.32
N LYS A 171 -7.46 25.46 13.72
CA LYS A 171 -6.39 24.53 13.36
C LYS A 171 -6.14 23.56 14.50
N VAL A 172 -6.40 22.27 14.25
CA VAL A 172 -6.41 21.21 15.28
C VAL A 172 -5.09 20.44 15.39
N GLY A 173 -4.17 20.59 14.43
CA GLY A 173 -2.88 19.90 14.46
C GLY A 173 -1.91 20.36 13.39
N LYS A 174 -0.69 19.84 13.44
CA LYS A 174 0.41 20.08 12.49
C LYS A 174 1.03 18.75 12.06
N VAL A 175 1.44 18.64 10.80
CA VAL A 175 2.08 17.45 10.22
C VAL A 175 3.32 17.88 9.43
N THR A 176 4.42 17.13 9.56
CA THR A 176 5.67 17.41 8.86
C THR A 176 5.67 16.88 7.42
N ILE A 177 6.53 17.44 6.57
CA ILE A 177 6.71 16.94 5.19
C ILE A 177 7.09 15.46 5.14
N ASP A 178 7.88 14.95 6.08
CA ASP A 178 8.31 13.54 6.09
C ASP A 178 7.16 12.57 6.41
N GLN A 179 6.27 12.97 7.33
CA GLN A 179 5.02 12.26 7.60
C GLN A 179 4.11 12.28 6.37
N LEU A 180 3.94 13.43 5.71
CA LEU A 180 3.19 13.52 4.45
C LEU A 180 3.77 12.64 3.34
N ARG A 181 5.10 12.59 3.22
CA ARG A 181 5.79 11.77 2.20
C ARG A 181 5.55 10.28 2.45
N THR A 182 5.63 9.84 3.70
CA THR A 182 5.32 8.46 4.11
C THR A 182 3.87 8.10 3.79
N ILE A 183 2.91 8.95 4.19
CA ILE A 183 1.48 8.79 3.88
C ILE A 183 1.22 8.75 2.36
N ALA A 184 1.89 9.62 1.61
CA ALA A 184 1.77 9.69 0.16
C ALA A 184 2.34 8.43 -0.54
N GLN A 185 3.43 7.84 -0.01
CA GLN A 185 3.99 6.58 -0.50
C GLN A 185 3.07 5.40 -0.20
N GLU A 186 2.53 5.30 1.02
CA GLU A 186 1.55 4.25 1.38
C GLU A 186 0.29 4.32 0.53
N LYS A 187 -0.14 5.53 0.17
CA LYS A 187 -1.35 5.83 -0.60
C LYS A 187 -1.14 5.81 -2.12
N LEU A 188 0.11 5.83 -2.58
CA LEU A 188 0.47 5.88 -4.00
C LEU A 188 -0.27 4.88 -4.91
N PRO A 189 -0.45 3.58 -4.56
CA PRO A 189 -1.12 2.62 -5.46
C PRO A 189 -2.61 2.90 -5.72
N ASP A 190 -3.25 3.75 -4.90
CA ASP A 190 -4.65 4.17 -5.09
C ASP A 190 -4.79 5.53 -5.80
N LEU A 191 -3.68 6.27 -5.97
CA LEU A 191 -3.69 7.63 -6.52
C LEU A 191 -3.31 7.61 -8.00
N ASN A 192 -4.07 8.35 -8.81
CA ASN A 192 -3.82 8.51 -10.25
C ASN A 192 -2.72 9.55 -10.54
N CYS A 193 -1.64 9.59 -9.74
CA CYS A 193 -0.56 10.58 -9.85
C CYS A 193 0.74 9.96 -10.37
N THR A 194 1.46 10.72 -11.19
CA THR A 194 2.74 10.30 -11.80
C THR A 194 3.96 10.57 -10.92
N THR A 195 3.89 11.56 -10.02
CA THR A 195 5.00 11.97 -9.15
C THR A 195 4.60 11.97 -7.67
N ILE A 196 5.58 11.67 -6.80
CA ILE A 196 5.39 11.68 -5.34
C ILE A 196 5.00 13.08 -4.84
N GLU A 197 5.55 14.15 -5.43
CA GLU A 197 5.17 15.53 -5.12
C GLU A 197 3.69 15.82 -5.39
N SER A 198 3.14 15.27 -6.48
CA SER A 198 1.71 15.38 -6.79
C SER A 198 0.86 14.61 -5.77
N ALA A 199 1.32 13.43 -5.32
CA ALA A 199 0.69 12.70 -4.22
C ALA A 199 0.70 13.54 -2.92
N MET A 200 1.85 14.12 -2.56
CA MET A 200 2.00 14.98 -1.37
C MET A 200 1.06 16.19 -1.42
N ARG A 201 0.89 16.84 -2.58
CA ARG A 201 -0.06 17.96 -2.76
C ARG A 201 -1.52 17.53 -2.55
N ILE A 202 -1.92 16.34 -3.00
CA ILE A 202 -3.26 15.78 -2.77
C ILE A 202 -3.51 15.52 -1.27
N ILE A 203 -2.53 14.94 -0.58
CA ILE A 203 -2.63 14.68 0.87
C ILE A 203 -2.61 16.01 1.66
N ALA A 204 -1.78 16.98 1.29
CA ALA A 204 -1.76 18.32 1.90
C ALA A 204 -3.09 19.06 1.75
N GLY A 205 -3.75 18.96 0.58
CA GLY A 205 -5.10 19.49 0.40
C GLY A 205 -6.14 18.80 1.31
N THR A 206 -5.97 17.51 1.58
CA THR A 206 -6.81 16.77 2.54
C THR A 206 -6.56 17.22 3.97
N ALA A 207 -5.30 17.49 4.36
CA ALA A 207 -4.95 18.03 5.67
C ALA A 207 -5.57 19.42 5.90
N ALA A 208 -5.44 20.32 4.92
CA ALA A 208 -6.06 21.65 4.96
C ALA A 208 -7.60 21.58 5.11
N ASN A 209 -8.26 20.63 4.44
CA ASN A 209 -9.72 20.43 4.58
C ASN A 209 -10.14 19.88 5.97
N MET A 210 -9.20 19.48 6.83
CA MET A 210 -9.48 19.03 8.21
C MET A 210 -8.95 20.00 9.27
N GLY A 211 -8.39 21.15 8.88
CA GLY A 211 -7.75 22.09 9.79
C GLY A 211 -6.42 21.58 10.33
N ILE A 212 -5.69 20.76 9.56
CA ILE A 212 -4.33 20.31 9.90
C ILE A 212 -3.34 21.10 9.05
N ASP A 213 -2.45 21.83 9.71
CA ASP A 213 -1.37 22.58 9.08
C ASP A 213 -0.23 21.67 8.61
N VAL A 214 0.47 22.11 7.57
CA VAL A 214 1.61 21.41 6.97
C VAL A 214 2.83 22.32 7.00
N ASP A 215 3.87 21.90 7.72
CA ASP A 215 5.11 22.67 7.86
C ASP A 215 6.29 21.94 7.18
N PRO A 216 7.04 22.60 6.27
CA PRO A 216 6.69 23.82 5.53
C PRO A 216 5.59 23.60 4.47
N PRO A 217 4.90 24.67 4.00
CA PRO A 217 3.75 24.55 3.11
C PRO A 217 4.14 24.04 1.71
N VAL A 218 3.65 22.85 1.35
CA VAL A 218 3.84 22.22 0.02
C VAL A 218 2.93 22.83 -1.05
N LEU A 219 1.87 23.52 -0.64
CA LEU A 219 0.95 24.26 -1.50
C LEU A 219 1.28 25.75 -1.38
N GLU A 220 1.80 26.34 -2.45
CA GLU A 220 1.88 27.80 -2.53
C GLU A 220 0.45 28.38 -2.50
N PRO A 221 0.12 29.26 -1.54
CA PRO A 221 -1.17 29.92 -1.55
C PRO A 221 -1.22 30.82 -2.78
N LYS A 222 -2.20 30.60 -3.67
CA LYS A 222 -2.46 31.53 -4.77
C LYS A 222 -2.77 32.90 -4.19
N LYS A 223 -1.79 33.81 -4.23
CA LYS A 223 -2.03 35.23 -3.98
C LYS A 223 -3.07 35.67 -5.01
N LYS A 224 -4.25 36.06 -4.52
CA LYS A 224 -5.18 36.85 -5.33
C LYS A 224 -4.55 38.22 -5.45
N GLU A 225 -3.82 38.45 -6.53
CA GLU A 225 -3.47 39.80 -6.95
C GLU A 225 -4.79 40.52 -7.25
N VAL A 226 -5.20 41.37 -6.31
CA VAL A 226 -6.36 42.22 -6.49
C VAL A 226 -5.94 43.30 -7.47
N LEU A 227 -6.35 43.13 -8.73
CA LEU A 227 -6.31 44.21 -9.71
C LEU A 227 -7.33 45.26 -9.24
N LEU A 228 -6.79 46.33 -8.64
CA LEU A 228 -7.49 47.55 -8.23
C LEU A 228 -7.59 48.53 -9.40
#